data_AF-A0A151WUX3-F1
#
_entry.id   AF-A0A151WUX3-F1
#
_cell.length_a   1.000
_cell.length_b   1.000
_cell.length_c   1.000
_cell.angle_alpha   90.00
_cell.angle_beta   90.00
_cell.angle_gamma   90.00
#
_symmetry.space_group_name_H-M   'P 1'
#
loop_
_entity.id
_entity.type
_entity.pdbx_description
1 polymer ?
#
loop_
_entity_poly.entity_id
_entity_poly.type
_entity_poly.pdbx_seq_one_letter_code
_entity_poly.pdbx_strand_id
1 'polypeptide(L)'
;MSLLALQKLIVCVVFVAVVVKSFPRMYEENAVGKHVEGEYHIHEPSGNIRSVKYHADPHGGFYAEIHNYCRNNHSGGTYGDHKHR
;
A
#
# COMPACT_ATOMS: atom_id res chain seq x y z
N MET A 1 -1.94 36.32 24.28
CA MET A 1 -1.98 35.39 23.11
C MET A 1 -3.26 35.68 22.34
N SER A 2 -3.17 36.20 21.11
CA SER A 2 -4.36 36.60 20.34
C SER A 2 -5.19 35.39 19.92
N LEU A 3 -6.52 35.52 19.88
CA LEU A 3 -7.48 34.51 19.41
C LEU A 3 -7.08 33.91 18.04
N LEU A 4 -6.45 34.73 17.18
CA LEU A 4 -5.90 34.31 15.89
C LEU A 4 -4.79 33.25 16.01
N ALA A 5 -3.94 33.34 17.03
CA ALA A 5 -2.89 32.35 17.29
C ALA A 5 -3.49 31.00 17.70
N LEU A 6 -4.55 31.04 18.52
CA LEU A 6 -5.27 29.84 18.95
C LEU A 6 -6.02 29.19 17.80
N GLN A 7 -6.70 29.95 16.95
CA GLN A 7 -7.37 29.42 15.75
C GLN A 7 -6.39 28.77 14.78
N LYS A 8 -5.23 29.39 14.53
CA LYS A 8 -4.17 28.79 13.70
C LYS A 8 -3.62 27.49 14.29
N LEU A 9 -3.42 27.45 15.60
CA LEU A 9 -2.99 26.23 16.30
C LEU A 9 -4.03 25.12 16.19
N ILE A 10 -5.31 25.43 16.43
CA ILE A 10 -6.41 24.46 16.36
C ILE A 10 -6.54 23.92 14.94
N VAL A 11 -6.56 24.79 13.93
CA VAL A 11 -6.62 24.37 12.52
C VAL A 11 -5.42 23.49 12.18
N CYS A 12 -4.21 23.86 12.60
CA CYS A 12 -3.01 23.06 12.36
C CYS A 12 -3.08 21.68 13.03
N VAL A 13 -3.41 21.61 14.32
CA VAL A 13 -3.47 20.35 15.09
C VAL A 13 -4.57 19.45 14.56
N VAL A 14 -5.76 20.00 14.27
CA VAL A 14 -6.89 19.23 13.74
C VAL A 14 -6.58 18.77 12.32
N PHE A 15 -6.05 19.63 11.46
CA PHE A 15 -5.69 19.27 10.09
C PHE A 15 -4.63 18.17 10.07
N VAL A 16 -3.54 18.33 10.82
CA VAL A 16 -2.50 17.30 10.91
C VAL A 16 -3.07 16.00 11.48
N ALA A 17 -3.87 16.06 12.55
CA ALA A 17 -4.45 14.86 13.14
C ALA A 17 -5.44 14.14 12.21
N VAL A 18 -6.26 14.86 11.47
CA VAL A 18 -7.27 14.30 10.56
C VAL A 18 -6.64 13.82 9.26
N VAL A 19 -5.79 14.65 8.64
CA VAL A 19 -5.17 14.35 7.35
C VAL A 19 -4.15 13.23 7.49
N VAL A 20 -3.24 13.30 8.45
CA VAL A 20 -2.20 12.27 8.63
C VAL A 20 -2.80 10.93 9.06
N LYS A 21 -3.84 10.92 9.91
CA LYS A 21 -4.49 9.66 10.32
C LYS A 21 -5.49 9.10 9.32
N SER A 22 -6.00 9.90 8.37
CA SER A 22 -6.90 9.41 7.31
C SER A 22 -6.18 8.74 6.16
N PHE A 23 -4.88 8.99 5.99
CA PHE A 23 -4.11 8.27 4.97
C PHE A 23 -3.94 6.81 5.40
N PRO A 24 -4.35 5.84 4.55
CA PRO A 24 -4.17 4.43 4.85
C PRO A 24 -2.68 4.15 4.99
N ARG A 25 -2.31 3.37 6.02
CA ARG A 25 -0.93 2.90 6.17
C ARG A 25 -0.57 2.03 4.97
N MET A 26 0.54 2.35 4.30
CA MET A 26 1.04 1.55 3.17
C MET A 26 1.83 0.33 3.63
N TYR A 27 2.15 0.28 4.93
CA TYR A 27 2.84 -0.82 5.58
C TYR A 27 2.24 -1.01 6.98
N GLU A 28 2.13 -2.25 7.41
CA GLU A 28 1.74 -2.61 8.78
C GLU A 28 2.59 -3.77 9.24
N GLU A 29 3.11 -3.69 10.46
CA GLU A 29 3.88 -4.75 11.09
C GLU A 29 3.35 -5.01 12.50
N ASN A 30 3.38 -6.27 12.89
CA ASN A 30 3.09 -6.74 14.23
C ASN A 30 4.24 -7.65 14.67
N ALA A 31 4.95 -7.23 15.71
CA ALA A 31 6.07 -7.97 16.27
C ALA A 31 5.78 -8.31 17.73
N VAL A 32 5.62 -9.60 18.04
CA VAL A 32 5.38 -10.10 19.39
C VAL A 32 6.45 -11.12 19.75
N GLY A 33 7.33 -10.73 20.67
CA GLY A 33 8.46 -11.57 21.09
C GLY A 33 9.44 -11.82 19.94
N LYS A 34 9.47 -13.06 19.43
CA LYS A 34 10.29 -13.45 18.26
C LYS A 34 9.46 -13.73 17.01
N HIS A 35 8.15 -13.51 17.07
CA HIS A 35 7.26 -13.61 15.93
C HIS A 35 7.07 -12.24 15.31
N VAL A 36 7.24 -12.13 14.00
CA VAL A 36 7.02 -10.90 13.23
C VAL A 36 6.15 -11.23 12.03
N GLU A 37 5.08 -10.47 11.84
CA GLU A 37 4.25 -10.52 10.65
C GLU A 37 4.04 -9.10 10.14
N GLY A 38 3.90 -8.94 8.83
CA GLY A 38 3.58 -7.64 8.27
C GLY A 38 3.15 -7.70 6.82
N GLU A 39 2.55 -6.62 6.37
CA GLU A 39 2.09 -6.43 4.99
C GLU A 39 2.54 -5.06 4.48
N TYR A 40 2.99 -5.01 3.22
CA TYR A 40 3.22 -3.75 2.53
C TYR A 40 2.76 -3.80 1.08
N HIS A 41 2.38 -2.63 0.55
CA HIS A 41 1.95 -2.47 -0.83
C HIS A 41 2.93 -1.61 -1.64
N ILE A 42 3.46 -2.16 -2.73
CA ILE A 42 4.27 -1.44 -3.71
C ILE A 42 3.35 -1.01 -4.86
N HIS A 43 3.26 0.30 -5.08
CA HIS A 43 2.61 0.86 -6.25
C HIS A 43 3.67 1.12 -7.32
N GLU A 44 3.60 0.39 -8.43
CA GLU A 44 4.54 0.56 -9.53
C GLU A 44 4.07 1.62 -10.53
N PRO A 45 4.99 2.32 -11.20
CA PRO A 45 4.63 3.30 -12.24
C PRO A 45 3.80 2.71 -13.40
N SER A 46 3.91 1.40 -13.63
CA SER A 46 3.11 0.64 -14.60
C SER A 46 1.63 0.49 -14.22
N GLY A 47 1.23 0.97 -13.03
CA GLY A 47 -0.10 0.78 -12.47
C GLY A 47 -0.32 -0.60 -11.85
N ASN A 48 0.73 -1.41 -11.78
CA ASN A 48 0.73 -2.69 -11.07
C ASN A 48 0.87 -2.45 -9.56
N ILE A 49 0.16 -3.24 -8.75
CA ILE A 49 0.25 -3.19 -7.29
C ILE A 49 0.73 -4.54 -6.79
N ARG A 50 1.85 -4.56 -6.07
CA ARG A 50 2.34 -5.76 -5.38
C ARG A 50 2.00 -5.65 -3.90
N SER A 51 1.17 -6.56 -3.38
CA SER A 51 1.08 -6.77 -1.94
C SER A 51 2.06 -7.87 -1.52
N VAL A 52 2.81 -7.63 -0.45
CA VAL A 52 3.72 -8.60 0.14
C VAL A 52 3.34 -8.78 1.60
N LYS A 53 2.90 -9.98 1.95
CA LYS A 53 2.68 -10.42 3.33
C LYS A 53 3.86 -11.26 3.75
N TYR A 54 4.49 -10.96 4.87
CA TYR A 54 5.64 -11.71 5.37
C TYR A 54 5.43 -12.16 6.80
N HIS A 55 6.02 -13.30 7.13
CA HIS A 55 6.01 -13.90 8.44
C HIS A 55 7.42 -14.40 8.78
N ALA A 56 7.85 -14.16 10.01
CA ALA A 56 9.12 -14.61 10.55
C ALA A 56 8.92 -15.18 11.96
N ASP A 57 9.33 -16.42 12.17
CA ASP A 57 9.33 -17.03 13.50
C ASP A 57 10.53 -18.00 13.70
N PRO A 58 10.93 -18.29 14.95
CA PRO A 58 12.11 -19.10 15.22
C PRO A 58 12.03 -20.56 14.76
N HIS A 59 10.83 -21.09 14.56
CA HIS A 59 10.59 -22.50 14.25
C HIS A 59 10.21 -22.71 12.77
N GLY A 60 9.43 -21.80 12.19
CA GLY A 60 9.00 -21.78 10.79
C GLY A 60 9.89 -20.96 9.86
N GLY A 61 10.84 -20.19 10.40
CA GLY A 61 11.76 -19.38 9.60
C GLY A 61 11.07 -18.16 8.99
N PHE A 62 11.54 -17.72 7.83
CA PHE A 62 10.95 -16.60 7.08
C PHE A 62 10.23 -17.10 5.84
N TYR A 63 8.98 -16.66 5.65
CA TYR A 63 8.25 -16.83 4.39
C TYR A 63 7.47 -15.57 4.04
N ALA A 64 7.22 -15.39 2.73
CA ALA A 64 6.45 -14.27 2.23
C ALA A 64 5.52 -14.70 1.08
N GLU A 65 4.31 -14.18 1.10
CA GLU A 65 3.29 -14.34 0.07
C GLU A 65 3.18 -13.05 -0.73
N ILE A 66 3.34 -13.15 -2.05
CA ILE A 66 3.34 -12.00 -2.96
C ILE A 66 2.11 -12.07 -3.85
N HIS A 67 1.26 -11.05 -3.76
CA HIS A 67 0.07 -10.89 -4.60
C HIS A 67 0.31 -9.76 -5.60
N ASN A 68 0.22 -10.09 -6.89
CA ASN A 68 0.39 -9.13 -7.97
C ASN A 68 -0.97 -8.74 -8.55
N TYR A 69 -1.47 -7.56 -8.19
CA TYR A 69 -2.70 -7.00 -8.73
C TYR A 69 -2.36 -6.17 -9.96
N CYS A 70 -2.33 -6.84 -11.11
CA CYS A 70 -1.99 -6.16 -12.34
C CYS A 70 -3.24 -5.54 -12.99
N ARG A 71 -3.12 -4.28 -13.40
CA ARG A 71 -4.13 -3.56 -14.21
C ARG A 71 -3.96 -3.79 -15.72
N ASN A 72 -3.11 -4.72 -16.14
CA ASN A 72 -2.99 -5.10 -17.54
C ASN A 72 -4.11 -6.07 -17.92
N ASN A 73 -5.31 -5.52 -18.04
CA ASN A 73 -6.39 -6.16 -18.79
C ASN A 73 -5.88 -6.36 -20.22
N HIS A 74 -5.32 -7.53 -20.51
CA HIS A 74 -4.84 -7.90 -21.84
C HIS A 74 -6.03 -8.17 -22.80
N SER A 75 -7.11 -7.40 -22.66
CA SER A 75 -8.39 -7.51 -23.36
C SER A 75 -8.39 -6.82 -24.74
N GLY A 76 -7.23 -6.34 -25.22
CA GLY A 76 -7.13 -5.46 -26.39
C GLY A 76 -6.23 -5.94 -27.53
N GLY A 77 -5.89 -7.23 -27.60
CA GLY A 77 -5.02 -7.78 -28.64
C GLY A 77 -5.75 -8.72 -29.60
N THR A 78 -6.71 -8.22 -30.37
CA THR A 78 -7.29 -8.97 -31.50
C THR A 78 -6.24 -9.04 -32.60
N TYR A 79 -5.62 -10.21 -32.80
CA TYR A 79 -4.74 -10.46 -33.93
C TYR A 79 -5.55 -10.30 -35.23
N GLY A 80 -5.19 -9.30 -36.03
CA GLY A 80 -5.77 -9.07 -37.35
C GLY A 80 -5.46 -10.23 -38.29
N ASP A 81 -6.49 -11.00 -38.62
CA ASP A 81 -6.49 -12.05 -39.64
C ASP A 81 -6.35 -11.40 -41.02
N HIS A 82 -5.12 -11.30 -41.51
CA HIS A 82 -4.83 -10.94 -42.90
C HIS A 82 -5.23 -12.09 -43.82
N LYS A 83 -6.47 -12.06 -44.30
CA LYS A 83 -6.89 -12.90 -45.43
C LYS A 83 -6.39 -12.28 -46.73
N HIS A 84 -5.24 -12.76 -47.21
CA HIS A 84 -4.90 -12.67 -48.62
C HIS A 84 -5.80 -13.64 -49.41
N ARG A 85 -6.74 -13.11 -50.18
CA ARG A 85 -7.12 -13.68 -51.48
C ARG A 85 -7.78 -12.63 -52.36
#